data_AF-D0QU75-F1
#
_entry.id   AF-D0QU75-F1
#
_cell.length_a   1.000
_cell.length_b   1.000
_cell.length_c   1.000
_cell.angle_alpha   90.00
_cell.angle_beta   90.00
_cell.angle_gamma   90.00
#
_symmetry.space_group_name_H-M   'P 1'
#
loop_
_entity.id
_entity.type
_entity.pdbx_description
1 polymer ?
#
loop_
_entity_poly.entity_id
_entity_poly.type
_entity_poly.pdbx_seq_one_letter_code
_entity_poly.pdbx_strand_id
1 'polypeptide(L)'
;YNLLSIRFNSRLKIKIKINELQPVNSIIEIYKSANWCEREVWDMFGIFFSNHSDLRRILTDYGFEGHPLRKDFPLSGFLEVFYNELKKRVVYESINLSQQYRLFEFNNPWDKK
;
A
#
# COMPACT_ATOMS: atom_id res chain seq x y z
N TYR A 1 -6.85 10.29 -8.76
CA TYR A 1 -5.92 11.22 -9.42
C TYR A 1 -6.18 12.65 -9.00
N ASN A 2 -5.12 13.37 -8.59
CA ASN A 2 -5.18 14.81 -8.30
C ASN A 2 -4.46 15.55 -9.42
N LEU A 3 -5.12 16.50 -10.06
CA LEU A 3 -4.58 17.29 -11.18
C LEU A 3 -4.52 18.76 -10.78
N LEU A 4 -3.50 19.46 -11.25
CA LEU A 4 -3.30 20.89 -11.05
C LEU A 4 -3.21 21.57 -12.41
N SER A 5 -4.07 22.56 -12.66
CA SER A 5 -3.94 23.47 -13.80
C SER A 5 -3.22 24.74 -13.35
N ILE A 6 -2.00 24.93 -13.84
CA ILE A 6 -1.17 26.10 -13.51
C ILE A 6 -1.78 27.38 -14.12
N ARG A 7 -2.28 27.30 -15.36
CA ARG A 7 -2.86 28.44 -16.08
C ARG A 7 -4.06 29.07 -15.36
N PHE A 8 -4.92 28.24 -14.77
CA PHE A 8 -6.13 28.68 -14.08
C PHE A 8 -6.02 28.58 -12.56
N ASN A 9 -4.82 28.27 -12.03
CA ASN A 9 -4.55 28.01 -10.61
C ASN A 9 -5.65 27.18 -9.91
N SER A 10 -6.09 26.11 -10.57
CA SER A 10 -7.25 25.31 -10.16
C SER A 10 -6.85 23.85 -9.96
N ARG A 11 -7.43 23.19 -8.96
CA ARG A 11 -7.17 21.77 -8.65
C ARG A 11 -8.42 20.93 -8.92
N LEU A 12 -8.21 19.76 -9.50
CA LEU A 12 -9.28 18.81 -9.81
C LEU A 12 -8.93 17.43 -9.24
N LYS A 13 -9.93 16.72 -8.71
CA LYS A 13 -9.75 15.38 -8.14
C LYS A 13 -10.69 14.40 -8.83
N ILE A 14 -10.11 13.39 -9.45
CA ILE A 14 -10.83 12.28 -10.09
C ILE A 14 -10.72 11.07 -9.17
N LYS A 15 -11.87 10.49 -8.82
CA LYS A 15 -11.97 9.25 -8.05
C LYS A 15 -12.65 8.19 -8.91
N ILE A 16 -12.11 6.98 -8.87
CA ILE A 16 -12.65 5.81 -9.56
C ILE A 16 -12.85 4.74 -8.49
N LYS A 17 -13.94 4.00 -8.59
CA LYS A 17 -14.19 2.82 -7.75
C LYS A 17 -13.94 1.58 -8.58
N ILE A 18 -13.27 0.59 -7.98
CA ILE A 18 -12.89 -0.65 -8.63
C ILE A 18 -13.04 -1.82 -7.65
N ASN A 19 -13.15 -3.02 -8.21
CA ASN A 19 -13.10 -4.27 -7.47
C ASN A 19 -11.66 -4.82 -7.48
N GLU A 20 -11.38 -5.80 -6.61
CA GLU A 20 -10.02 -6.34 -6.40
C GLU A 20 -9.39 -6.97 -7.64
N LEU A 21 -10.21 -7.64 -8.47
CA LEU A 21 -9.74 -8.36 -9.66
C LEU A 21 -9.82 -7.51 -10.94
N GLN A 22 -10.36 -6.29 -10.86
CA GLN A 22 -10.57 -5.47 -12.04
C GLN A 22 -9.30 -4.65 -12.35
N PRO A 23 -8.65 -4.86 -13.50
CA PRO A 23 -7.49 -4.06 -13.88
C PRO A 23 -7.91 -2.63 -14.26
N VAL A 24 -7.00 -1.68 -14.02
CA VAL A 24 -7.17 -0.26 -14.37
C VAL A 24 -6.14 0.13 -15.41
N ASN A 25 -6.51 0.88 -16.44
CA ASN A 25 -5.52 1.37 -17.41
C ASN A 25 -4.59 2.40 -16.77
N SER A 26 -3.27 2.19 -16.91
CA SER A 26 -2.24 3.15 -16.50
C SER A 26 -2.36 4.46 -17.29
N ILE A 27 -2.05 5.59 -16.65
CA ILE A 27 -2.04 6.92 -17.30
C ILE A 27 -0.62 7.41 -17.61
N ILE A 28 0.37 6.51 -17.56
CA ILE A 28 1.80 6.82 -17.76
C ILE A 28 2.07 7.52 -19.09
N GLU A 29 1.37 7.13 -20.15
CA GLU A 29 1.52 7.73 -21.48
C GLU A 29 1.16 9.23 -21.47
N ILE A 30 0.19 9.62 -20.65
CA ILE A 30 -0.27 11.01 -20.51
C ILE A 30 0.59 11.75 -19.48
N TYR A 31 0.83 11.12 -18.33
CA TYR A 31 1.56 11.68 -17.20
C TYR A 31 2.66 10.72 -16.75
N LYS A 32 3.90 10.97 -17.19
CA LYS A 32 5.06 10.15 -16.82
C LYS A 32 5.30 10.06 -15.31
N SER A 33 4.89 11.07 -14.54
CA SER A 33 4.98 11.06 -13.08
C SER A 33 4.10 9.98 -12.42
N ALA A 34 3.09 9.47 -13.12
CA ALA A 34 2.19 8.45 -12.60
C ALA A 34 2.88 7.08 -12.40
N ASN A 35 4.00 6.81 -13.06
CA ASN A 35 4.72 5.53 -12.98
C ASN A 35 4.99 5.11 -11.52
N TRP A 36 5.57 6.00 -10.72
CA TRP A 36 5.90 5.68 -9.32
C TRP A 36 4.64 5.55 -8.45
N CYS A 37 3.65 6.42 -8.65
CA CYS A 37 2.41 6.38 -7.88
C CYS A 37 1.59 5.11 -8.18
N GLU A 38 1.53 4.68 -9.44
CA GLU A 38 0.82 3.46 -9.83
C GLU A 38 1.51 2.21 -9.26
N ARG A 39 2.85 2.18 -9.26
CA ARG A 39 3.63 1.12 -8.58
C ARG A 39 3.40 1.08 -7.07
N GLU A 40 3.39 2.24 -6.42
CA GLU A 40 3.10 2.35 -4.99
C GLU A 40 1.69 1.83 -4.66
N VAL A 41 0.70 2.19 -5.47
CA VAL A 41 -0.68 1.73 -5.30
C VAL A 41 -0.78 0.22 -5.51
N TRP A 42 -0.06 -0.34 -6.48
CA TRP A 42 0.01 -1.78 -6.67
C TRP A 42 0.68 -2.48 -5.47
N ASP A 43 1.78 -1.94 -4.95
CA ASP A 43 2.50 -2.52 -3.80
C ASP A 43 1.64 -2.50 -2.52
N MET A 44 0.97 -1.38 -2.25
CA MET A 44 0.24 -1.15 -1.00
C MET A 44 -1.19 -1.70 -0.99
N PHE A 45 -1.89 -1.68 -2.13
CA PHE A 45 -3.30 -2.09 -2.23
C PHE A 45 -3.52 -3.31 -3.14
N GLY A 46 -2.56 -3.66 -3.99
CA GLY A 46 -2.70 -4.77 -4.95
C GLY A 46 -3.56 -4.46 -6.16
N ILE A 47 -3.76 -3.18 -6.47
CA ILE A 47 -4.52 -2.77 -7.66
C ILE A 47 -3.62 -2.93 -8.89
N PHE A 48 -4.08 -3.74 -9.85
CA PHE A 48 -3.31 -4.00 -11.08
C PHE A 48 -3.54 -2.92 -12.14
N PHE A 49 -2.45 -2.41 -12.71
CA PHE A 49 -2.49 -1.43 -13.80
C PHE A 49 -2.11 -2.06 -15.15
N SER A 50 -3.04 -2.09 -16.11
CA SER A 50 -2.78 -2.51 -17.49
C SER A 50 -2.00 -1.43 -18.27
N ASN A 51 -1.14 -1.87 -19.19
CA ASN A 51 -0.26 -1.03 -20.03
C ASN A 51 0.84 -0.27 -19.26
N HIS A 52 1.12 -0.65 -18.02
CA HIS A 52 2.25 -0.14 -17.25
C HIS A 52 3.57 -0.76 -17.74
N SER A 53 4.63 0.04 -17.88
CA SER A 53 5.93 -0.43 -18.41
C SER A 53 6.72 -1.34 -17.46
N ASP A 54 6.77 -1.00 -16.17
CA ASP A 54 7.46 -1.80 -15.12
C ASP A 54 6.65 -1.81 -13.81
N LEU A 55 5.66 -2.70 -13.71
CA LEU A 55 4.84 -2.82 -12.49
C LEU A 55 5.47 -3.83 -11.53
N ARG A 56 6.15 -3.33 -10.49
CA ARG A 56 6.77 -4.12 -9.43
C ARG A 56 6.84 -3.35 -8.11
N ARG A 57 7.20 -4.06 -7.03
CA ARG A 57 7.28 -3.52 -5.65
C ARG A 57 8.26 -2.36 -5.58
N ILE A 58 8.02 -1.45 -4.63
CA ILE A 58 8.88 -0.27 -4.47
C ILE A 58 9.09 0.13 -3.01
N LEU A 59 8.11 -0.10 -2.14
CA LEU A 59 8.19 0.24 -0.71
C LEU A 59 8.37 -1.00 0.17
N THR A 60 7.74 -2.12 -0.20
CA THR A 60 7.83 -3.36 0.59
C THR A 60 9.15 -4.10 0.38
N ASP A 61 9.48 -4.98 1.32
CA ASP A 61 10.63 -5.87 1.18
C ASP A 61 10.46 -6.79 -0.04
N TYR A 62 11.57 -7.23 -0.62
CA TYR A 62 11.60 -7.99 -1.87
C TYR A 62 10.74 -9.26 -1.80
N GLY A 63 10.84 -10.00 -0.68
CA GLY A 63 10.11 -11.24 -0.42
C GLY A 63 8.79 -11.05 0.33
N PHE A 64 8.29 -9.82 0.48
CA PHE A 64 7.07 -9.56 1.25
C PHE A 64 5.84 -10.26 0.64
N GLU A 65 4.92 -10.76 1.45
CA GLU A 65 3.68 -11.37 0.95
C GLU A 65 2.47 -10.59 1.47
N GLY A 66 1.60 -10.16 0.56
CA GLY A 66 0.42 -9.35 0.85
C GLY A 66 0.58 -7.86 0.52
N HIS A 67 -0.45 -7.09 0.84
CA HIS A 67 -0.60 -5.67 0.53
C HIS A 67 -0.91 -4.88 1.81
N PRO A 68 0.05 -4.11 2.38
CA PRO A 68 -0.05 -3.60 3.76
C PRO A 68 -1.22 -2.67 4.06
N LEU A 69 -1.67 -1.86 3.09
CA LEU A 69 -2.72 -0.85 3.33
C LEU A 69 -4.14 -1.38 3.11
N ARG A 70 -4.30 -2.67 2.80
CA ARG A 70 -5.62 -3.29 2.81
C ARG A 70 -6.16 -3.39 4.24
N LYS A 71 -7.48 -3.36 4.39
CA LYS A 71 -8.14 -3.28 5.70
C LYS A 71 -8.15 -4.60 6.47
N ASP A 72 -7.96 -5.70 5.77
CA ASP A 72 -7.79 -7.06 6.29
C ASP A 72 -6.36 -7.34 6.77
N PHE A 73 -5.37 -6.55 6.33
CA PHE A 73 -3.98 -6.74 6.72
C PHE A 73 -3.72 -6.29 8.18
N PRO A 74 -3.08 -7.10 9.03
CA PRO A 74 -2.81 -6.75 10.41
C PRO A 74 -1.71 -5.68 10.52
N LEU A 75 -1.83 -4.79 11.51
CA LEU A 75 -0.87 -3.69 11.71
C LEU A 75 0.58 -4.17 11.85
N SER A 76 0.81 -5.26 12.58
CA SER A 76 2.14 -5.80 12.85
C SER A 76 2.70 -6.64 11.68
N GLY A 77 1.88 -6.97 10.69
CA GLY A 77 2.22 -7.97 9.67
C GLY A 77 2.24 -9.40 10.21
N PHE A 78 2.79 -10.31 9.40
CA PHE A 78 2.81 -11.75 9.70
C PHE A 78 4.19 -12.27 10.08
N LEU A 79 5.25 -11.61 9.62
CA LEU A 79 6.63 -12.06 9.76
C LEU A 79 7.45 -11.03 10.54
N GLU A 80 8.37 -11.53 11.36
CA GLU A 80 9.44 -10.77 11.98
C GLU A 80 10.79 -11.28 11.51
N VAL A 81 11.82 -10.47 11.74
CA VAL A 81 13.16 -10.69 11.19
C VAL A 81 14.18 -10.60 12.31
N PHE A 82 15.03 -11.63 12.42
CA PHE A 82 16.16 -11.62 13.35
C PHE A 82 17.38 -12.34 12.76
N TYR A 83 18.55 -12.09 13.36
CA TYR A 83 19.78 -12.76 12.97
C TYR A 83 19.91 -14.11 13.68
N ASN A 84 20.05 -15.19 12.92
CA ASN A 84 20.27 -16.51 13.46
C ASN A 84 21.78 -16.83 13.44
N GLU A 85 22.39 -16.99 14.61
CA GLU A 85 23.83 -17.23 14.76
C GLU A 85 24.27 -18.57 14.15
N LEU A 86 23.48 -19.64 14.33
CA LEU A 86 23.79 -20.96 13.80
C LEU A 86 23.81 -20.97 12.26
N LYS A 87 22.85 -20.28 11.64
CA LYS A 87 22.74 -20.17 10.18
C LYS A 87 23.59 -19.04 9.59
N LYS A 88 24.18 -18.19 10.43
CA LYS A 88 24.92 -16.96 10.06
C LYS A 88 24.19 -16.08 9.05
N ARG A 89 22.87 -15.97 9.17
CA ARG A 89 22.03 -15.18 8.25
C ARG A 89 20.79 -14.65 8.94
N VAL A 90 20.19 -13.64 8.31
CA VAL A 90 18.88 -13.11 8.66
C VAL A 90 17.80 -14.12 8.26
N VAL A 91 16.86 -14.39 9.18
CA VAL A 91 15.76 -15.34 9.00
C VAL A 91 14.43 -14.61 9.23
N TYR A 92 13.43 -14.99 8.43
CA TYR A 92 12.03 -14.57 8.58
C TYR A 92 11.28 -15.67 9.34
N GLU A 93 10.62 -15.33 10.44
CA GLU A 93 9.77 -16.24 11.21
C GLU A 93 8.42 -15.58 11.52
N SER A 94 7.44 -16.37 11.96
CA SER A 94 6.12 -15.84 12.35
C SER A 94 6.26 -14.89 13.53
N ILE A 95 5.55 -13.77 13.48
CA ILE A 95 5.67 -12.70 14.48
C ILE A 95 5.32 -13.17 15.90
N ASN A 96 6.16 -12.81 16.87
CA ASN A 96 5.93 -13.12 18.29
C ASN A 96 6.26 -11.89 19.15
N LEU A 97 5.25 -11.02 19.32
CA LEU A 97 5.40 -9.80 20.11
C LEU A 97 5.37 -10.08 21.60
N SER A 98 6.36 -9.56 22.33
CA SER A 98 6.39 -9.61 23.80
C SER A 98 5.19 -8.89 24.43
N GLN A 99 4.70 -7.82 23.79
CA GLN A 99 3.48 -7.12 24.14
C GLN A 99 2.57 -7.00 22.92
N GLN A 100 1.32 -7.44 23.07
CA GLN A 100 0.31 -7.31 22.03
C GLN A 100 -0.13 -5.85 21.83
N TYR A 101 -0.54 -5.52 20.61
CA TYR A 101 -1.13 -4.23 20.29
C TYR A 101 -2.43 -4.01 21.09
N ARG A 102 -2.56 -2.85 21.74
CA ARG A 102 -3.75 -2.48 22.50
C ARG A 102 -4.64 -1.59 21.64
N LEU A 103 -5.81 -2.12 21.26
CA LEU A 103 -6.85 -1.35 20.60
C LEU A 103 -7.60 -0.52 21.64
N PHE A 104 -7.55 0.81 21.50
CA PHE A 104 -8.34 1.73 22.32
C PHE A 104 -9.45 2.34 21.46
N GLU A 105 -10.69 2.26 21.95
CA GLU A 105 -11.83 2.92 21.31
C GLU A 105 -12.01 4.32 21.89
N PHE A 106 -11.66 5.35 21.10
CA PHE A 106 -11.80 6.75 21.49
C PHE A 106 -13.14 7.37 21.07
N ASN A 107 -14.08 6.56 20.59
CA ASN A 107 -15.34 7.05 20.07
C ASN A 107 -16.17 7.64 21.22
N ASN A 108 -16.43 8.95 21.14
CA ASN A 108 -17.33 9.61 22.06
C ASN A 108 -18.77 9.10 21.83
N PRO A 109 -19.46 8.55 22.83
CA PRO A 109 -20.84 8.08 22.64
C PRO A 109 -21.82 9.21 22.29
N TRP A 110 -21.46 10.47 22.56
CA TRP A 110 -22.35 11.63 22.43
C TRP A 110 -22.26 12.38 21.08
N ASP A 111 -21.22 12.14 20.26
CA ASP A 111 -20.98 12.87 18.99
C ASP A 111 -21.57 12.17 17.75
N LYS A 112 -22.48 11.22 17.92
CA LYS A 112 -23.17 10.57 16.78
C LYS A 112 -24.33 11.46 16.29
N LYS A 113 -24.01 12.47 15.49
CA LYS A 113 -24.94 13.14 14.56
C LYS A 113 -24.52 12.90 13.13
#